data_AF-A0A1B8SUC8-F1
#
_entry.id   AF-A0A1B8SUC8-F1
#
_cell.length_a   1.000
_cell.length_b   1.000
_cell.length_c   1.000
_cell.angle_alpha   90.00
_cell.angle_beta   90.00
_cell.angle_gamma   90.00
#
_symmetry.space_group_name_H-M   'P 1'
#
loop_
_entity.id
_entity.type
_entity.pdbx_description
1 polymer ?
#
loop_
_entity_poly.entity_id
_entity_poly.type
_entity_poly.pdbx_seq_one_letter_code
_entity_poly.pdbx_strand_id
1 'polypeptide(L)'
;MKHLLIVCGLVMTWLLTGCAQPTKVDYTAFNQSKPKSILVLLPQNSSPEIQASHGLLSQATFPLAEAGYYVFPVAVVEETFKQNGMTNAGDIQAVPPAKLREIFGNDAVLYLNITEYGTSYQVISSDTRVTADAKLVDARTGALLWSGSATASSAENNSSSNGIIGALVSAVVNQIVDTMTDKSYAIAGITSVRLLSAGKPNGILYGPRSPKYGKDAQ
;
A
#
# COMPACT_ATOMS: atom_id res chain seq x y z
N MET A 1 9.09 58.70 -2.77
CA MET A 1 8.53 57.96 -3.94
C MET A 1 9.26 56.66 -4.28
N LYS A 2 10.56 56.49 -3.99
CA LYS A 2 11.30 55.21 -4.21
C LYS A 2 10.92 54.08 -3.23
N HIS A 3 10.60 54.40 -1.98
CA HIS A 3 10.21 53.41 -0.98
C HIS A 3 8.81 52.80 -1.20
N LEU A 4 7.91 53.51 -1.88
CA LEU A 4 6.56 53.00 -2.20
C LEU A 4 6.62 51.92 -3.31
N LEU A 5 7.56 52.07 -4.26
CA LEU A 5 7.78 51.10 -5.34
C LEU A 5 8.43 49.81 -4.84
N ILE A 6 9.30 49.88 -3.81
CA ILE A 6 9.96 48.71 -3.22
C ILE A 6 8.99 47.88 -2.39
N VAL A 7 8.08 48.52 -1.64
CA VAL A 7 7.05 47.81 -0.86
C VAL A 7 6.03 47.11 -1.76
N CYS A 8 5.67 47.72 -2.89
CA CYS A 8 4.75 47.10 -3.86
C CYS A 8 5.37 45.86 -4.55
N GLY A 9 6.70 45.88 -4.77
CA GLY A 9 7.42 44.73 -5.34
C GLY A 9 7.51 43.51 -4.40
N LEU A 10 7.57 43.73 -3.08
CA LEU A 10 7.68 42.66 -2.08
C LEU A 10 6.34 41.95 -1.82
N VAL A 11 5.21 42.63 -2.03
CA VAL A 11 3.87 42.04 -1.88
C VAL A 11 3.51 41.14 -3.06
N MET A 12 4.05 41.40 -4.25
CA MET A 12 3.74 40.65 -5.47
C MET A 12 4.39 39.25 -5.50
N THR A 13 5.49 39.03 -4.77
CA THR A 13 6.16 37.72 -4.71
C THR A 13 5.49 36.71 -3.78
N TRP A 14 4.54 37.12 -2.94
CA TRP A 14 3.77 36.20 -2.08
C TRP A 14 2.56 35.57 -2.78
N LEU A 15 2.10 36.12 -3.90
CA LEU A 15 0.89 35.68 -4.60
C LEU A 15 1.11 34.50 -5.57
N LEU A 16 2.34 34.00 -5.71
CA LEU A 16 2.70 32.91 -6.62
C LEU A 16 2.92 31.55 -5.94
N THR A 17 2.50 31.39 -4.68
CA THR A 17 2.45 30.06 -4.04
C THR A 17 1.24 29.27 -4.55
N GLY A 18 1.31 28.82 -5.79
CA GLY A 18 0.39 27.82 -6.30
C GLY A 18 0.63 26.50 -5.57
N CYS A 19 -0.27 26.15 -4.62
CA CYS A 19 -0.34 24.80 -4.09
C CYS A 19 -0.57 23.83 -5.26
N ALA A 20 0.46 23.07 -5.61
CA ALA A 20 0.31 21.96 -6.55
C ALA A 20 -0.75 21.01 -5.99
N GLN A 21 -1.91 20.98 -6.65
CA GLN A 21 -3.03 20.16 -6.21
C GLN A 21 -2.63 18.68 -6.42
N PRO A 22 -2.79 17.80 -5.41
CA PRO A 22 -2.40 16.42 -5.54
C PRO A 22 -3.12 15.77 -6.72
N THR A 23 -2.39 14.98 -7.51
CA THR A 23 -2.94 14.29 -8.68
C THR A 23 -4.04 13.34 -8.21
N LYS A 24 -5.24 13.53 -8.74
CA LYS A 24 -6.40 12.68 -8.45
C LYS A 24 -6.30 11.40 -9.27
N VAL A 25 -6.38 10.25 -8.60
CA VAL A 25 -6.43 8.95 -9.28
C VAL A 25 -7.69 8.84 -10.15
N ASP A 26 -7.53 8.38 -11.39
CA ASP A 26 -8.66 8.04 -12.25
C ASP A 26 -9.22 6.66 -11.89
N TYR A 27 -10.45 6.64 -11.38
CA TYR A 27 -11.14 5.41 -10.99
C TYR A 27 -12.10 4.87 -12.06
N THR A 28 -12.06 5.38 -13.29
CA THR A 28 -12.99 4.97 -14.35
C THR A 28 -12.94 3.46 -14.59
N ALA A 29 -11.74 2.89 -14.75
CA ALA A 29 -11.56 1.45 -14.92
C ALA A 29 -12.02 0.66 -13.67
N PHE A 30 -11.73 1.17 -12.47
CA PHE A 30 -12.15 0.58 -11.20
C PHE A 30 -13.67 0.47 -11.11
N ASN A 31 -14.37 1.57 -11.39
CA ASN A 31 -15.83 1.68 -11.31
C ASN A 31 -16.54 0.84 -12.38
N GLN A 32 -15.92 0.63 -13.53
CA GLN A 32 -16.42 -0.28 -14.56
C GLN A 32 -16.21 -1.75 -14.17
N SER A 33 -15.05 -2.08 -13.63
CA SER A 33 -14.68 -3.42 -13.21
C SER A 33 -15.52 -3.95 -12.04
N LYS A 34 -15.75 -3.11 -11.02
CA LYS A 34 -16.46 -3.46 -9.77
C LYS A 34 -15.96 -4.79 -9.16
N PRO A 35 -14.65 -4.91 -8.87
CA PRO A 35 -14.10 -6.17 -8.37
C PRO A 35 -14.70 -6.53 -7.02
N LYS A 36 -15.08 -7.81 -6.83
CA LYS A 36 -15.66 -8.31 -5.57
C LYS A 36 -14.69 -9.19 -4.79
N SER A 37 -13.71 -9.74 -5.50
CA SER A 37 -12.69 -10.66 -4.99
C SER A 37 -11.31 -10.24 -5.47
N ILE A 38 -10.33 -10.25 -4.56
CA ILE A 38 -8.94 -9.87 -4.82
C ILE A 38 -8.03 -11.04 -4.49
N LEU A 39 -7.33 -11.54 -5.49
CA LEU A 39 -6.22 -12.48 -5.33
C LEU A 39 -4.94 -11.70 -5.05
N VAL A 40 -4.36 -11.87 -3.87
CA VAL A 40 -3.07 -11.25 -3.51
C VAL A 40 -1.96 -12.24 -3.82
N LEU A 41 -1.04 -11.85 -4.70
CA LEU A 41 0.10 -12.69 -5.07
C LEU A 41 1.25 -12.53 -4.07
N LEU A 42 2.19 -13.49 -4.11
CA LEU A 42 3.44 -13.39 -3.35
C LEU A 42 4.18 -12.10 -3.76
N PRO A 43 4.48 -11.18 -2.82
CA PRO A 43 5.15 -9.93 -3.14
C PRO A 43 6.55 -10.17 -3.70
N GLN A 44 6.92 -9.41 -4.73
CA GLN A 44 8.29 -9.35 -5.21
C GLN A 44 9.12 -8.62 -4.17
N ASN A 45 10.31 -9.14 -3.87
CA ASN A 45 11.22 -8.56 -2.90
C ASN A 45 12.46 -8.02 -3.60
N SER A 46 12.58 -6.69 -3.62
CA SER A 46 13.77 -5.98 -4.10
C SER A 46 14.68 -5.52 -2.94
N SER A 47 14.35 -5.89 -1.70
CA SER A 47 15.16 -5.61 -0.51
C SER A 47 16.13 -6.76 -0.22
N PRO A 48 17.17 -6.54 0.63
CA PRO A 48 18.07 -7.61 1.03
C PRO A 48 17.47 -8.58 2.08
N GLU A 49 16.30 -8.28 2.65
CA GLU A 49 15.71 -9.06 3.75
C GLU A 49 14.87 -10.23 3.22
N ILE A 50 15.23 -11.47 3.55
CA ILE A 50 14.58 -12.67 3.01
C ILE A 50 13.12 -12.78 3.43
N GLN A 51 12.80 -12.35 4.66
CA GLN A 51 11.45 -12.45 5.22
C GLN A 51 10.47 -11.40 4.70
N ALA A 52 10.92 -10.46 3.85
CA ALA A 52 10.11 -9.32 3.44
C ALA A 52 8.80 -9.73 2.75
N SER A 53 8.85 -10.67 1.79
CA SER A 53 7.67 -11.09 1.02
C SER A 53 6.56 -11.62 1.93
N HIS A 54 6.85 -12.62 2.76
CA HIS A 54 5.87 -13.21 3.68
C HIS A 54 5.50 -12.26 4.83
N GLY A 55 6.45 -11.43 5.27
CA GLY A 55 6.23 -10.41 6.28
C GLY A 55 5.19 -9.37 5.87
N LEU A 56 5.21 -8.91 4.62
CA LEU A 56 4.17 -8.01 4.11
C LEU A 56 2.89 -8.74 3.70
N LEU A 57 3.00 -9.91 3.07
CA LEU A 57 1.85 -10.66 2.55
C LEU A 57 0.88 -11.06 3.66
N SER A 58 1.41 -11.50 4.80
CA SER A 58 0.62 -11.85 6.00
C SER A 58 -0.21 -10.66 6.52
N GLN A 59 0.21 -9.43 6.24
CA GLN A 59 -0.47 -8.19 6.66
C GLN A 59 -1.48 -7.66 5.64
N ALA A 60 -1.45 -8.15 4.39
CA ALA A 60 -2.24 -7.58 3.29
C ALA A 60 -3.75 -7.88 3.39
N THR A 61 -4.11 -9.01 4.01
CA THR A 61 -5.50 -9.49 4.08
C THR A 61 -6.39 -8.57 4.92
N PHE A 62 -5.90 -8.14 6.09
CA PHE A 62 -6.67 -7.32 7.04
C PHE A 62 -7.24 -6.03 6.42
N PRO A 63 -6.44 -5.10 5.85
CA PRO A 63 -6.98 -3.84 5.34
C PRO A 63 -7.91 -4.01 4.14
N LEU A 64 -7.68 -5.03 3.30
CA LEU A 64 -8.54 -5.32 2.15
C LEU A 64 -9.90 -5.91 2.57
N ALA A 65 -9.90 -6.78 3.57
CA ALA A 65 -11.12 -7.33 4.13
C ALA A 65 -11.96 -6.24 4.81
N GLU A 66 -11.33 -5.37 5.61
CA GLU A 66 -11.97 -4.20 6.23
C GLU A 66 -12.49 -3.20 5.18
N ALA A 67 -11.83 -3.11 4.02
CA ALA A 67 -12.33 -2.32 2.90
C ALA A 67 -13.58 -2.94 2.21
N GLY A 68 -13.95 -4.18 2.50
CA GLY A 68 -15.15 -4.85 1.98
C GLY A 68 -14.91 -5.79 0.79
N TYR A 69 -13.67 -6.22 0.57
CA TYR A 69 -13.33 -7.21 -0.46
C TYR A 69 -13.31 -8.64 0.10
N TYR A 70 -13.63 -9.61 -0.75
CA TYR A 70 -13.25 -10.99 -0.46
C TYR A 70 -11.79 -11.18 -0.84
N VAL A 71 -10.97 -11.64 0.10
CA VAL A 71 -9.54 -11.89 -0.11
C VAL A 71 -9.30 -13.38 0.07
N PHE A 72 -8.60 -13.98 -0.89
CA PHE A 72 -8.29 -15.41 -0.83
C PHE A 72 -7.28 -15.66 0.31
N PRO A 73 -7.44 -16.73 1.10
CA PRO A 73 -6.49 -17.05 2.17
C PRO A 73 -5.07 -17.25 1.61
N VAL A 74 -4.11 -16.51 2.17
CA VAL A 74 -2.70 -16.52 1.72
C VAL A 74 -2.13 -17.93 1.61
N ALA A 75 -2.35 -18.76 2.64
CA ALA A 75 -1.84 -20.13 2.66
C ALA A 75 -2.41 -21.01 1.52
N VAL A 76 -3.67 -20.83 1.15
CA VAL A 76 -4.31 -21.59 0.06
C VAL A 76 -3.75 -21.15 -1.29
N VAL A 77 -3.55 -19.85 -1.47
CA VAL A 77 -2.98 -19.28 -2.70
C VAL A 77 -1.54 -19.79 -2.89
N GLU A 78 -0.70 -19.68 -1.85
CA GLU A 78 0.69 -20.15 -1.91
C GLU A 78 0.78 -21.67 -2.15
N GLU A 79 0.00 -22.47 -1.44
CA GLU A 79 0.00 -23.92 -1.62
C GLU A 79 -0.46 -24.31 -3.02
N THR A 80 -1.44 -23.60 -3.58
CA THR A 80 -1.88 -23.83 -4.98
C THR A 80 -0.74 -23.55 -5.96
N PHE A 81 -0.02 -22.44 -5.82
CA PHE A 81 1.13 -22.16 -6.69
C PHE A 81 2.24 -23.20 -6.53
N LYS A 82 2.54 -23.59 -5.28
CA LYS A 82 3.54 -24.60 -4.97
C LYS A 82 3.21 -25.96 -5.60
N GLN A 83 1.95 -26.39 -5.55
CA GLN A 83 1.48 -27.60 -6.22
C GLN A 83 1.61 -27.54 -7.74
N ASN A 84 1.63 -26.34 -8.31
CA ASN A 84 1.89 -26.08 -9.73
C ASN A 84 3.36 -25.79 -10.04
N GLY A 85 4.28 -26.08 -9.10
CA GLY A 85 5.72 -25.91 -9.29
C GLY A 85 6.21 -24.45 -9.25
N MET A 86 5.37 -23.51 -8.80
CA MET A 86 5.70 -22.09 -8.70
C MET A 86 5.91 -21.69 -7.25
N THR A 87 7.14 -21.34 -6.88
CA THR A 87 7.49 -20.84 -5.53
C THR A 87 8.20 -19.49 -5.54
N ASN A 88 8.63 -19.02 -6.72
CA ASN A 88 9.28 -17.72 -6.88
C ASN A 88 8.24 -16.63 -7.15
N ALA A 89 8.35 -15.48 -6.46
CA ALA A 89 7.43 -14.37 -6.63
C ALA A 89 7.39 -13.82 -8.06
N GLY A 90 8.54 -13.72 -8.74
CA GLY A 90 8.62 -13.23 -10.11
C GLY A 90 7.89 -14.16 -11.09
N ASP A 91 8.07 -15.47 -10.94
CA ASP A 91 7.38 -16.48 -11.77
C ASP A 91 5.87 -16.45 -11.53
N ILE A 92 5.44 -16.35 -10.25
CA ILE A 92 4.03 -16.23 -9.86
C ILE A 92 3.41 -14.95 -10.44
N GLN A 93 4.10 -13.82 -10.36
CA GLN A 93 3.60 -12.55 -10.87
C GLN A 93 3.63 -12.46 -12.41
N ALA A 94 4.45 -13.27 -13.07
CA ALA A 94 4.48 -13.37 -14.53
C ALA A 94 3.30 -14.17 -15.10
N VAL A 95 2.54 -14.90 -14.27
CA VAL A 95 1.37 -15.64 -14.73
C VAL A 95 0.31 -14.68 -15.28
N PRO A 96 -0.22 -14.92 -16.51
CA PRO A 96 -1.26 -14.07 -17.08
C PRO A 96 -2.49 -13.95 -16.17
N PRO A 97 -3.07 -12.75 -15.97
CA PRO A 97 -4.25 -12.56 -15.12
C PRO A 97 -5.44 -13.45 -15.51
N ALA A 98 -5.62 -13.72 -16.80
CA ALA A 98 -6.66 -14.62 -17.30
C ALA A 98 -6.49 -16.06 -16.78
N LYS A 99 -5.25 -16.55 -16.65
CA LYS A 99 -4.95 -17.88 -16.13
C LYS A 99 -5.14 -17.94 -14.61
N LEU A 100 -4.76 -16.88 -13.91
CA LEU A 100 -5.05 -16.74 -12.47
C LEU A 100 -6.57 -16.80 -12.22
N ARG A 101 -7.36 -16.13 -13.05
CA ARG A 101 -8.82 -16.18 -12.98
C ARG A 101 -9.37 -17.58 -13.27
N GLU A 102 -8.82 -18.29 -14.25
CA GLU A 102 -9.23 -19.67 -14.57
C GLU A 102 -9.07 -20.60 -13.35
N ILE A 103 -7.99 -20.43 -12.58
CA ILE A 103 -7.66 -21.26 -11.42
C ILE A 103 -8.43 -20.83 -10.16
N PHE A 104 -8.40 -19.54 -9.83
CA PHE A 104 -8.90 -19.02 -8.55
C PHE A 104 -10.30 -18.39 -8.65
N GLY A 105 -10.80 -18.10 -9.85
CA GLY A 105 -12.08 -17.42 -10.04
C GLY A 105 -12.10 -15.97 -9.55
N ASN A 106 -10.94 -15.33 -9.37
CA ASN A 106 -10.82 -13.98 -8.84
C ASN A 106 -11.23 -12.90 -9.86
N ASP A 107 -11.73 -11.76 -9.38
CA ASP A 107 -12.11 -10.62 -10.21
C ASP A 107 -10.92 -9.68 -10.48
N ALA A 108 -10.07 -9.49 -9.48
CA ALA A 108 -8.85 -8.68 -9.59
C ALA A 108 -7.64 -9.39 -8.96
N VAL A 109 -6.46 -9.04 -9.43
CA VAL A 109 -5.17 -9.51 -8.94
C VAL A 109 -4.42 -8.33 -8.34
N LEU A 110 -3.93 -8.48 -7.11
CA LEU A 110 -3.08 -7.50 -6.44
C LEU A 110 -1.62 -7.95 -6.54
N TYR A 111 -0.83 -7.14 -7.25
CA TYR A 111 0.61 -7.25 -7.36
C TYR A 111 1.26 -6.34 -6.33
N LEU A 112 2.22 -6.88 -5.58
CA LEU A 112 2.98 -6.15 -4.57
C LEU A 112 4.47 -6.23 -4.88
N ASN A 113 5.17 -5.12 -4.70
CA ASN A 113 6.62 -5.04 -4.79
C ASN A 113 7.17 -4.32 -3.56
N ILE A 114 8.12 -4.96 -2.89
CA ILE A 114 8.75 -4.45 -1.68
C ILE A 114 10.11 -3.87 -2.08
N THR A 115 10.30 -2.58 -1.85
CA THR A 115 11.55 -1.88 -2.17
C THR A 115 12.44 -1.72 -0.95
N GLU A 116 11.84 -1.61 0.24
CA GLU A 116 12.56 -1.52 1.51
C GLU A 116 11.86 -2.41 2.54
N TYR A 117 12.64 -3.19 3.28
CA TYR A 117 12.17 -3.98 4.40
C TYR A 117 13.36 -4.30 5.30
N GLY A 118 13.27 -3.95 6.59
CA GLY A 118 14.31 -4.26 7.56
C GLY A 118 14.73 -3.05 8.39
N THR A 119 15.80 -3.21 9.16
CA THR A 119 16.38 -2.14 9.99
C THR A 119 17.72 -1.70 9.43
N SER A 120 17.83 -0.40 9.13
CA SER A 120 19.11 0.24 8.82
C SER A 120 19.72 0.81 10.08
N TYR A 121 20.99 0.52 10.32
CA TYR A 121 21.75 1.04 11.45
C TYR A 121 22.66 2.18 10.99
N GLN A 122 22.39 3.36 11.52
CA GLN A 122 23.28 4.50 11.46
C GLN A 122 24.11 4.57 12.75
N VAL A 123 25.21 5.31 12.74
CA VAL A 123 26.20 5.36 13.85
C VAL A 123 25.56 5.70 15.21
N ILE A 124 24.47 6.48 15.20
CA ILE A 124 23.79 6.97 16.42
C ILE A 124 22.28 6.63 16.47
N SER A 125 21.73 5.97 15.46
CA SER A 125 20.29 5.72 15.36
C SER A 125 19.99 4.49 14.52
N SER A 126 18.83 3.87 14.75
CA SER A 126 18.32 2.76 13.93
C SER A 126 16.97 3.14 13.34
N ASP A 127 16.74 2.80 12.08
CA ASP A 127 15.46 3.01 11.39
C ASP A 127 14.97 1.70 10.79
N THR A 128 13.87 1.16 11.33
CA THR A 128 13.14 0.05 10.74
C THR A 128 12.11 0.60 9.76
N ARG A 129 12.25 0.26 8.49
CA ARG A 129 11.45 0.84 7.40
C ARG A 129 10.87 -0.26 6.51
N VAL A 130 9.64 -0.05 6.08
CA VAL A 130 8.99 -0.87 5.05
C VAL A 130 8.36 0.03 4.01
N THR A 131 8.79 -0.11 2.75
CA THR A 131 8.23 0.57 1.58
C THR A 131 7.71 -0.47 0.60
N ALA A 132 6.46 -0.30 0.16
CA ALA A 132 5.83 -1.22 -0.78
C ALA A 132 4.96 -0.49 -1.81
N ASP A 133 5.03 -0.99 -3.04
CA ASP A 133 4.22 -0.57 -4.17
C ASP A 133 3.15 -1.61 -4.47
N ALA A 134 1.99 -1.15 -4.92
CA ALA A 134 0.85 -1.99 -5.27
C ALA A 134 0.29 -1.64 -6.65
N LYS A 135 -0.16 -2.67 -7.38
CA LYS A 135 -0.98 -2.56 -8.58
C LYS A 135 -2.14 -3.53 -8.50
N LEU A 136 -3.36 -3.02 -8.63
CA LEU A 136 -4.57 -3.81 -8.74
C LEU A 136 -4.98 -3.89 -10.21
N VAL A 137 -5.10 -5.11 -10.74
CA VAL A 137 -5.39 -5.37 -12.15
C VAL A 137 -6.65 -6.21 -12.26
N ASP A 138 -7.53 -5.88 -13.22
CA ASP A 138 -8.70 -6.70 -13.53
C ASP A 138 -8.27 -8.03 -14.14
N ALA A 139 -8.72 -9.15 -13.57
CA ALA A 139 -8.33 -10.48 -14.02
C ALA A 139 -9.03 -10.92 -15.32
N ARG A 140 -10.10 -10.23 -15.73
CA ARG A 140 -10.85 -10.48 -16.97
C ARG A 140 -10.26 -9.72 -18.16
N THR A 141 -9.88 -8.46 -17.94
CA THR A 141 -9.44 -7.56 -19.03
C THR A 141 -7.95 -7.25 -19.02
N GLY A 142 -7.25 -7.48 -17.90
CA GLY A 142 -5.86 -7.05 -17.71
C GLY A 142 -5.72 -5.53 -17.48
N ALA A 143 -6.82 -4.80 -17.33
CA ALA A 143 -6.78 -3.35 -17.12
C ALA A 143 -6.27 -3.01 -15.72
N LEU A 144 -5.40 -1.99 -15.62
CA LEU A 144 -5.01 -1.41 -14.34
C LEU A 144 -6.22 -0.71 -13.71
N LEU A 145 -6.60 -1.13 -12.51
CA LEU A 145 -7.72 -0.56 -11.76
C LEU A 145 -7.25 0.51 -10.79
N TRP A 146 -6.12 0.27 -10.12
CA TRP A 146 -5.56 1.17 -9.12
C TRP A 146 -4.07 0.87 -8.92
N SER A 147 -3.31 1.87 -8.52
CA SER A 147 -1.93 1.70 -8.08
C SER A 147 -1.62 2.67 -6.94
N GLY A 148 -0.73 2.27 -6.04
CA GLY A 148 -0.30 3.11 -4.94
C GLY A 148 1.05 2.67 -4.38
N SER A 149 1.60 3.52 -3.51
CA SER A 149 2.83 3.24 -2.77
C SER A 149 2.66 3.76 -1.35
N ALA A 150 3.29 3.09 -0.39
CA ALA A 150 3.32 3.54 0.99
C ALA A 150 4.62 3.14 1.67
N THR A 151 5.01 3.99 2.63
CA THR A 151 6.13 3.75 3.53
C THR A 151 5.66 3.90 4.96
N ALA A 152 6.22 3.10 5.85
CA ALA A 152 6.20 3.33 7.29
C ALA A 152 7.59 3.10 7.87
N SER A 153 7.89 3.78 8.97
CA SER A 153 9.20 3.75 9.61
C SER A 153 9.10 3.92 11.12
N SER A 154 9.97 3.23 11.87
CA SER A 154 10.06 3.39 13.32
C SER A 154 10.52 4.79 13.74
N ALA A 155 11.19 5.53 12.85
CA ALA A 155 11.66 6.90 13.08
C ALA A 155 10.54 7.96 12.94
N GLU A 156 9.35 7.58 12.45
CA GLU A 156 8.23 8.51 12.27
C GLU A 156 7.72 9.10 13.59
N ASN A 157 7.99 8.44 14.73
CA ASN A 157 7.58 8.91 16.04
C ASN A 157 8.36 10.16 16.53
N ASN A 158 9.45 10.55 15.85
CA ASN A 158 10.23 11.75 16.20
C ASN A 158 9.71 13.03 15.53
N SER A 159 8.69 12.94 14.67
CA SER A 159 8.17 14.06 13.88
C SER A 159 6.68 14.22 14.12
N SER A 160 6.32 14.88 15.21
CA SER A 160 4.93 15.25 15.57
C SER A 160 4.30 16.19 14.52
N SER A 161 3.78 15.64 13.42
CA SER A 161 3.01 16.38 12.42
C SER A 161 2.38 15.42 11.39
N ASN A 162 1.05 15.37 11.35
CA ASN A 162 0.17 14.76 10.33
C ASN A 162 -0.10 13.24 10.39
N GLY A 163 -1.25 12.89 11.00
CA GLY A 163 -2.04 11.73 10.59
C GLY A 163 -2.55 10.87 11.75
N ILE A 164 -3.86 10.98 12.05
CA ILE A 164 -4.54 10.23 13.11
C ILE A 164 -4.46 8.70 12.89
N ILE A 165 -4.33 8.26 11.63
CA ILE A 165 -4.13 6.85 11.26
C ILE A 165 -2.71 6.37 11.61
N GLY A 166 -1.70 7.24 11.54
CA GLY A 166 -0.33 6.93 11.95
C GLY A 166 -0.18 6.84 13.47
N ALA A 167 -0.85 7.73 14.20
CA ALA A 167 -0.74 7.85 15.67
C ALA A 167 -1.42 6.70 16.44
N LEU A 168 -2.54 6.17 15.96
CA LEU A 168 -3.25 5.06 16.62
C LEU A 168 -2.54 3.71 16.44
N VAL A 169 -1.86 3.50 15.30
CA VAL A 169 -1.14 2.25 15.05
C VAL A 169 0.28 2.29 15.65
N SER A 170 0.94 3.46 15.67
CA SER A 170 2.27 3.60 16.29
C SER A 170 2.27 3.37 17.81
N ALA A 171 1.19 3.75 18.50
CA ALA A 171 1.07 3.59 19.95
C ALA A 171 0.99 2.11 20.41
N VAL A 172 0.41 1.22 19.58
CA VAL A 172 0.29 -0.21 19.91
C VAL A 172 1.62 -0.95 19.71
N VAL A 173 2.44 -0.53 18.74
CA VAL A 173 3.69 -1.21 18.38
C VAL A 173 4.82 -0.96 19.40
N ASN A 174 4.83 0.20 20.06
CA ASN A 174 5.92 0.57 20.98
C ASN A 174 5.95 -0.24 22.28
N GLN A 175 4.89 -0.98 22.62
CA GLN A 175 4.78 -1.64 23.92
C GLN A 175 5.10 -3.14 23.90
N ILE A 176 5.26 -3.75 22.71
CA ILE A 176 5.52 -5.19 22.58
C ILE A 176 6.39 -5.47 21.35
N VAL A 177 7.73 -5.31 21.42
CA VAL A 177 8.67 -5.97 20.48
C VAL A 177 10.11 -5.97 21.04
N ASP A 178 10.68 -7.16 21.30
CA ASP A 178 12.07 -7.34 21.76
C ASP A 178 13.09 -7.72 20.65
N THR A 179 12.69 -7.88 19.37
CA THR A 179 13.62 -8.28 18.29
C THR A 179 13.44 -7.51 16.96
N MET A 180 14.49 -7.55 16.11
CA MET A 180 14.56 -6.85 14.80
C MET A 180 13.47 -7.30 13.83
N THR A 181 13.28 -8.61 13.69
CA THR A 181 12.33 -9.22 12.76
C THR A 181 10.89 -8.86 13.14
N ASP A 182 10.61 -8.85 14.44
CA ASP A 182 9.31 -8.47 14.97
C ASP A 182 8.98 -6.99 14.68
N LYS A 183 9.99 -6.09 14.71
CA LYS A 183 9.76 -4.67 14.37
C LYS A 183 9.43 -4.50 12.89
N SER A 184 10.16 -5.15 11.99
CA SER A 184 9.87 -5.07 10.56
C SER A 184 8.49 -5.64 10.23
N TYR A 185 8.07 -6.70 10.91
CA TYR A 185 6.72 -7.25 10.80
C TYR A 185 5.64 -6.25 11.24
N ALA A 186 5.84 -5.59 12.39
CA ALA A 186 4.91 -4.57 12.88
C ALA A 186 4.85 -3.34 11.95
N ILE A 187 5.99 -2.85 11.48
CA ILE A 187 6.07 -1.76 10.50
C ILE A 187 5.42 -2.16 9.17
N ALA A 188 5.56 -3.42 8.73
CA ALA A 188 4.88 -3.92 7.54
C ALA A 188 3.34 -3.91 7.70
N GLY A 189 2.83 -4.16 8.90
CA GLY A 189 1.40 -3.99 9.23
C GLY A 189 0.93 -2.54 9.03
N ILE A 190 1.70 -1.57 9.52
CA ILE A 190 1.42 -0.13 9.32
C ILE A 190 1.47 0.21 7.83
N THR A 191 2.52 -0.21 7.11
CA THR A 191 2.64 0.01 5.66
C THR A 191 1.47 -0.61 4.90
N SER A 192 1.06 -1.83 5.26
CA SER A 192 -0.07 -2.53 4.63
C SER A 192 -1.38 -1.75 4.78
N VAL A 193 -1.72 -1.31 6.01
CA VAL A 193 -2.90 -0.48 6.27
C VAL A 193 -2.81 0.85 5.50
N ARG A 194 -1.65 1.52 5.57
CA ARG A 194 -1.42 2.75 4.83
C ARG A 194 -1.50 2.58 3.34
N LEU A 195 -1.18 1.42 2.77
CA LEU A 195 -1.21 1.15 1.33
C LEU A 195 -2.61 0.75 0.87
N LEU A 196 -3.24 -0.19 1.56
CA LEU A 196 -4.38 -0.97 1.07
C LEU A 196 -5.73 -0.62 1.71
N SER A 197 -5.79 0.27 2.71
CA SER A 197 -7.08 0.70 3.28
C SER A 197 -7.84 1.63 2.33
N ALA A 198 -9.16 1.46 2.29
CA ALA A 198 -10.07 2.35 1.58
C ALA A 198 -10.40 3.62 2.38
N GLY A 199 -11.02 4.60 1.72
CA GLY A 199 -11.51 5.82 2.38
C GLY A 199 -10.46 6.90 2.67
N LYS A 200 -9.25 6.75 2.11
CA LYS A 200 -8.20 7.77 2.08
C LYS A 200 -8.10 8.40 0.68
N PRO A 201 -7.58 9.63 0.55
CA PRO A 201 -7.29 10.22 -0.75
C PRO A 201 -6.39 9.29 -1.57
N ASN A 202 -6.72 9.10 -2.86
CA ASN A 202 -5.98 8.24 -3.79
C ASN A 202 -5.85 6.76 -3.37
N GLY A 203 -6.63 6.31 -2.38
CA GLY A 203 -6.66 4.91 -1.94
C GLY A 203 -7.50 4.00 -2.82
N ILE A 204 -7.44 2.71 -2.53
CA ILE A 204 -8.40 1.76 -3.11
C ILE A 204 -9.82 2.18 -2.72
N LEU A 205 -10.79 1.99 -3.62
CA LEU A 205 -12.19 2.26 -3.30
C LEU A 205 -12.74 1.22 -2.32
N TYR A 206 -13.84 1.53 -1.64
CA TYR A 206 -14.57 0.55 -0.85
C TYR A 206 -15.07 -0.60 -1.72
N GLY A 207 -14.95 -1.81 -1.21
CA GLY A 207 -15.45 -3.02 -1.84
C GLY A 207 -16.96 -3.23 -1.60
N PRO A 208 -17.59 -4.11 -2.38
CA PRO A 208 -19.05 -4.30 -2.36
C PRO A 208 -19.67 -4.74 -1.03
N ARG A 209 -18.85 -5.28 -0.10
CA ARG A 209 -19.33 -5.73 1.22
C ARG A 209 -19.16 -4.67 2.30
N SER A 210 -18.56 -3.52 1.99
CA SER A 210 -18.45 -2.42 2.95
C SER A 210 -19.78 -1.67 3.08
N PRO A 211 -20.20 -1.29 4.30
CA PRO A 211 -21.33 -0.36 4.49
C PRO A 211 -21.13 1.01 3.82
N LYS A 212 -19.88 1.34 3.46
CA LYS A 212 -19.48 2.57 2.77
C LYS A 212 -19.31 2.41 1.26
N TYR A 213 -19.70 1.26 0.69
CA TYR A 213 -19.61 1.01 -0.74
C TYR A 213 -20.29 2.11 -1.56
N GLY A 214 -19.58 2.67 -2.55
CA GLY A 214 -20.07 3.75 -3.40
C GLY A 214 -20.17 5.13 -2.72
N LYS A 215 -19.73 5.25 -1.46
CA LYS A 215 -19.63 6.52 -0.72
C LYS A 215 -18.17 6.99 -0.64
N ASP A 216 -17.35 6.58 -1.59
CA ASP A 216 -15.95 6.95 -1.67
C ASP A 216 -15.81 8.47 -1.78
N ALA A 217 -14.90 9.04 -0.99
CA ALA A 217 -14.59 10.46 -1.06
C ALA A 217 -13.92 10.73 -2.41
N GLN A 218 -14.66 11.33 -3.35
CA GLN A 218 -14.13 11.85 -4.60
C GLN A 218 -13.37 13.16 -4.39
#